data_AF-A0ABD7R8M9-F1
#
_entry.id   AF-A0ABD7R8M9-F1
#
_cell.length_a   1.000
_cell.length_b   1.000
_cell.length_c   1.000
_cell.angle_alpha   90.00
_cell.angle_beta   90.00
_cell.angle_gamma   90.00
#
_symmetry.space_group_name_H-M   'P 1'
#
loop_
_entity.id
_entity.type
_entity.pdbx_description
1 polymer ?
#
loop_
_entity_poly.entity_id
_entity_poly.type
_entity_poly.pdbx_seq_one_letter_code
_entity_poly.pdbx_strand_id
1 'polypeptide(L)'
;IMGNAMIRSSFVQGYNNGLQIKDMMGQGWKDIELRTLRAQENINANGQMWAKAFNPTSARNMKENIKDIPFSALDKIMSLAIKQYNFRDDMYDLYQMRVNKPEEQTEPYTTKEIETYFGMIADDTDAIFTDKEKRAINLYNTVSIFIVAFQQQYHQFNEELTTVKSENKQLKEQVTTLASDVSTLTDLVQKLISEKPEQL
;
A
#
# COMPACT_ATOMS: atom_id res chain seq x y z
N ILE A 1 -50.74 6.30 -5.65
CA ILE A 1 -49.38 6.73 -6.07
C ILE A 1 -48.96 5.80 -7.20
N MET A 2 -48.99 6.24 -8.46
CA MET A 2 -48.42 5.45 -9.56
C MET A 2 -46.90 5.50 -9.45
N GLY A 3 -46.24 4.34 -9.44
CA GLY A 3 -44.80 4.25 -9.23
C GLY A 3 -44.01 4.73 -10.44
N ASN A 4 -43.02 5.60 -10.22
CA ASN A 4 -42.13 6.18 -11.24
C ASN A 4 -40.95 5.25 -11.62
N ALA A 5 -41.08 3.94 -11.42
CA ALA A 5 -40.02 2.97 -11.68
C ALA A 5 -40.58 1.69 -12.30
N MET A 6 -39.80 1.08 -13.19
CA MET A 6 -40.06 -0.24 -13.77
C MET A 6 -39.00 -1.24 -13.30
N ILE A 7 -39.45 -2.45 -12.99
CA ILE A 7 -38.58 -3.60 -12.72
C ILE A 7 -38.64 -4.51 -13.95
N ARG A 8 -37.49 -4.79 -14.56
CA ARG A 8 -37.42 -5.58 -15.80
C ARG A 8 -36.13 -6.37 -15.93
N SER A 9 -36.05 -7.23 -16.93
CA SER A 9 -34.79 -7.70 -17.50
C SER A 9 -34.38 -6.81 -18.69
N SER A 10 -33.09 -6.78 -19.04
CA SER A 10 -32.64 -6.03 -20.23
C SER A 10 -33.24 -6.59 -21.52
N PHE A 11 -33.52 -5.73 -22.49
CA PHE A 11 -33.88 -6.13 -23.86
C PHE A 11 -32.67 -6.31 -24.78
N VAL A 12 -31.48 -5.90 -24.32
CA VAL A 12 -30.23 -6.04 -25.08
C VAL A 12 -29.71 -7.46 -24.92
N GLN A 13 -29.54 -8.17 -26.04
CA GLN A 13 -28.98 -9.52 -26.09
C GLN A 13 -27.60 -9.53 -25.41
N GLY A 14 -27.41 -10.42 -24.43
CA GLY A 14 -26.18 -10.50 -23.63
C GLY A 14 -26.21 -9.72 -22.31
N TYR A 15 -27.17 -8.82 -22.12
CA TYR A 15 -27.37 -8.06 -20.87
C TYR A 15 -28.69 -8.42 -20.15
N ASN A 16 -29.43 -9.39 -20.68
CA ASN A 16 -30.74 -9.83 -20.21
C ASN A 16 -30.69 -10.79 -18.99
N ASN A 17 -29.51 -10.97 -18.40
CA ASN A 17 -29.28 -11.93 -17.31
C ASN A 17 -29.57 -11.37 -15.90
N GLY A 18 -29.91 -10.08 -15.77
CA GLY A 18 -30.04 -9.41 -14.48
C GLY A 18 -31.35 -8.63 -14.29
N LEU A 19 -31.69 -8.40 -13.02
CA LEU A 19 -32.77 -7.52 -12.59
C LEU A 19 -32.36 -6.06 -12.76
N GLN A 20 -33.18 -5.26 -13.44
CA GLN A 20 -32.97 -3.83 -13.62
C GLN A 20 -34.08 -3.03 -12.94
N ILE A 21 -33.69 -1.95 -12.25
CA ILE A 21 -34.60 -0.93 -11.75
C ILE A 21 -34.36 0.34 -12.58
N LYS A 22 -35.34 0.68 -13.41
CA LYS A 22 -35.26 1.78 -14.38
C LYS A 22 -36.42 2.76 -14.16
N ASP A 23 -36.35 3.93 -14.76
CA ASP A 23 -37.53 4.79 -14.92
C ASP A 23 -38.60 4.12 -15.81
N MET A 24 -39.82 4.65 -15.84
CA MET A 24 -40.91 4.07 -16.66
C MET A 24 -40.63 4.07 -18.17
N MET A 25 -39.73 4.94 -18.65
CA MET A 25 -39.34 5.00 -20.06
C MET A 25 -38.19 4.03 -20.38
N GLY A 26 -37.63 3.36 -19.37
CA GLY A 26 -36.54 2.42 -19.50
C GLY A 26 -35.16 3.03 -19.77
N GLN A 27 -35.01 4.34 -19.68
CA GLN A 27 -33.80 5.06 -20.10
C GLN A 27 -32.83 5.21 -18.93
N GLY A 28 -33.28 5.81 -17.83
CA GLY A 28 -32.49 6.07 -16.62
C GLY A 28 -32.52 4.93 -15.62
N TRP A 29 -31.40 4.71 -14.94
CA TRP A 29 -31.34 3.89 -13.72
C TRP A 29 -32.06 4.59 -12.56
N LYS A 30 -32.61 3.81 -11.63
CA LYS A 30 -33.19 4.30 -10.39
C LYS A 30 -32.47 3.72 -9.20
N ASP A 31 -32.36 4.53 -8.15
CA ASP A 31 -31.73 4.15 -6.90
C ASP A 31 -32.56 3.13 -6.12
N ILE A 32 -31.89 2.41 -5.24
CA ILE A 32 -32.49 1.45 -4.33
C ILE A 32 -32.06 1.75 -2.89
N GLU A 33 -33.04 1.96 -2.02
CA GLU A 33 -32.81 2.09 -0.57
C GLU A 33 -33.31 0.83 0.12
N LEU A 34 -32.45 0.20 0.93
CA LEU A 34 -32.74 -1.05 1.61
C LEU A 34 -32.23 -0.97 3.05
N ARG A 35 -32.96 -1.64 3.96
CA ARG A 35 -32.48 -1.84 5.34
C ARG A 35 -31.25 -2.75 5.39
N THR A 36 -31.22 -3.82 4.60
CA THR A 36 -30.12 -4.81 4.58
C THR A 36 -30.07 -5.51 3.24
N LEU A 37 -28.90 -5.52 2.59
CA LEU A 37 -28.60 -6.37 1.44
C LEU A 37 -27.80 -7.60 1.91
N ARG A 38 -28.28 -8.80 1.58
CA ARG A 38 -27.56 -10.07 1.79
C ARG A 38 -27.29 -10.71 0.44
N ALA A 39 -26.02 -10.90 0.10
CA ALA A 39 -25.59 -11.63 -1.09
C ALA A 39 -24.92 -12.95 -0.67
N GLN A 40 -25.18 -14.03 -1.41
CA GLN A 40 -24.50 -15.32 -1.21
C GLN A 40 -23.11 -15.35 -1.86
N GLU A 41 -22.91 -14.51 -2.88
CA GLU A 41 -21.68 -14.40 -3.65
C GLU A 41 -21.21 -12.94 -3.68
N ASN A 42 -20.56 -12.54 -4.77
CA ASN A 42 -19.92 -11.24 -4.92
C ASN A 42 -20.93 -10.11 -5.16
N ILE A 43 -20.58 -8.92 -4.67
CA ILE A 43 -21.19 -7.64 -5.05
C ILE A 43 -20.13 -6.89 -5.86
N ASN A 44 -20.51 -6.45 -7.07
CA ASN A 44 -19.67 -5.65 -7.95
C ASN A 44 -20.37 -4.32 -8.26
N ALA A 45 -19.60 -3.23 -8.27
CA ALA A 45 -20.03 -1.96 -8.83
C ALA A 45 -19.04 -1.55 -9.94
N ASN A 46 -19.56 -1.11 -11.09
CA ASN A 46 -18.75 -0.48 -12.13
C ASN A 46 -18.22 0.90 -11.69
N GLY A 47 -18.92 1.54 -10.74
CA GLY A 47 -18.52 2.81 -10.13
C GLY A 47 -17.97 2.60 -8.73
N GLN A 48 -18.10 3.64 -7.90
CA GLN A 48 -17.59 3.64 -6.53
C GLN A 48 -18.56 2.96 -5.56
N MET A 49 -18.01 2.37 -4.49
CA MET A 49 -18.75 1.85 -3.35
C MET A 49 -18.37 2.64 -2.11
N TRP A 50 -19.34 3.31 -1.48
CA TRP A 50 -19.14 4.03 -0.22
C TRP A 50 -19.83 3.31 0.93
N ALA A 51 -19.12 3.21 2.05
CA ALA A 51 -19.65 2.65 3.27
C ALA A 51 -19.07 3.41 4.47
N LYS A 52 -19.85 3.49 5.55
CA LYS A 52 -19.34 4.01 6.83
C LYS A 52 -18.21 3.12 7.39
N ALA A 53 -18.27 1.81 7.12
CA ALA A 53 -17.26 0.84 7.53
C ALA A 53 -17.28 -0.38 6.60
N PHE A 54 -16.09 -0.93 6.33
CA PHE A 54 -15.90 -2.24 5.71
C PHE A 54 -15.40 -3.21 6.78
N ASN A 55 -16.27 -4.14 7.19
CA ASN A 55 -15.97 -5.12 8.24
C ASN A 55 -15.84 -6.51 7.62
N PRO A 56 -14.62 -6.95 7.25
CA PRO A 56 -14.42 -8.27 6.67
C PRO A 56 -14.73 -9.35 7.71
N THR A 57 -15.52 -10.36 7.32
CA THR A 57 -15.78 -11.51 8.19
C THR A 57 -14.49 -12.31 8.39
N SER A 58 -14.08 -12.48 9.65
CA SER A 58 -12.80 -13.10 10.00
C SER A 58 -12.92 -13.99 11.25
N ALA A 59 -13.99 -14.80 11.31
CA ALA A 59 -14.27 -15.65 12.47
C ALA A 59 -13.51 -17.00 12.40
N ARG A 60 -13.05 -17.50 13.56
CA ARG A 60 -12.27 -18.75 13.65
C ARG A 60 -13.03 -19.95 13.12
N ASN A 61 -14.33 -20.05 13.39
CA ASN A 61 -15.18 -21.14 12.91
C ASN A 61 -15.38 -21.15 11.38
N MET A 62 -14.92 -20.11 10.67
CA MET A 62 -14.92 -20.03 9.21
C MET A 62 -13.54 -20.29 8.60
N LYS A 63 -12.54 -20.65 9.42
CA LYS A 63 -11.15 -20.85 8.99
C LYS A 63 -10.62 -22.17 9.52
N GLU A 64 -9.91 -22.89 8.67
CA GLU A 64 -9.24 -24.14 9.00
C GLU A 64 -7.80 -24.11 8.46
N ASN A 65 -6.93 -25.01 8.91
CA ASN A 65 -5.51 -25.06 8.50
C ASN A 65 -4.76 -23.72 8.75
N ILE A 66 -5.02 -23.10 9.90
CA ILE A 66 -4.37 -21.85 10.32
C ILE A 66 -2.91 -22.14 10.70
N LYS A 67 -1.98 -21.51 10.00
CA LYS A 67 -0.53 -21.69 10.13
C LYS A 67 0.18 -20.33 10.10
N ASP A 68 1.43 -20.33 10.57
CA ASP A 68 2.32 -19.18 10.38
C ASP A 68 2.64 -18.95 8.90
N ILE A 69 3.00 -17.71 8.57
CA ILE A 69 3.34 -17.32 7.19
C ILE A 69 4.68 -17.96 6.80
N PRO A 70 4.74 -18.81 5.76
CA PRO A 70 5.94 -19.59 5.43
C PRO A 70 6.96 -18.83 4.55
N PHE A 71 6.78 -17.53 4.35
CA PHE A 71 7.62 -16.68 3.50
C PHE A 71 7.93 -15.35 4.21
N SER A 72 8.94 -14.61 3.71
CA SER A 72 9.22 -13.25 4.17
C SER A 72 8.09 -12.31 3.72
N ALA A 73 7.28 -11.85 4.66
CA ALA A 73 6.22 -10.87 4.40
C ALA A 73 6.85 -9.54 3.97
N LEU A 74 7.97 -9.17 4.58
CA LEU A 74 8.75 -8.00 4.21
C LEU A 74 9.17 -8.06 2.74
N ASP A 75 9.77 -9.15 2.27
CA ASP A 75 10.24 -9.26 0.88
C ASP A 75 9.06 -9.11 -0.11
N LYS A 76 7.91 -9.72 0.22
CA LYS A 76 6.70 -9.61 -0.59
C LYS A 76 6.20 -8.17 -0.67
N ILE A 77 6.14 -7.44 0.44
CA ILE A 77 5.73 -6.03 0.47
C ILE A 77 6.74 -5.15 -0.26
N MET A 78 8.04 -5.37 -0.04
CA MET A 78 9.10 -4.58 -0.68
C MET A 78 9.19 -4.82 -2.20
N SER A 79 8.66 -5.94 -2.69
CA SER A 79 8.56 -6.24 -4.13
C SER A 79 7.37 -5.55 -4.83
N LEU A 80 6.46 -4.91 -4.08
CA LEU A 80 5.27 -4.28 -4.66
C LEU A 80 5.65 -3.08 -5.54
N ALA A 81 5.18 -3.08 -6.78
CA ALA A 81 5.36 -1.98 -7.70
C ALA A 81 4.14 -1.05 -7.68
N ILE A 82 4.24 0.07 -6.97
CA ILE A 82 3.22 1.12 -7.00
C ILE A 82 3.40 1.97 -8.26
N LYS A 83 2.30 2.13 -9.01
CA LYS A 83 2.25 2.91 -10.26
C LYS A 83 1.29 4.07 -10.11
N GLN A 84 1.62 5.16 -10.79
CA GLN A 84 0.68 6.22 -11.10
C GLN A 84 -0.07 5.86 -12.38
N TYR A 85 -1.39 6.06 -12.41
CA TYR A 85 -2.22 5.81 -13.59
C TYR A 85 -3.47 6.70 -13.62
N ASN A 86 -4.15 6.73 -14.78
CA ASN A 86 -5.47 7.34 -14.97
C ASN A 86 -6.41 6.25 -15.49
N PHE A 87 -7.71 6.29 -15.18
CA PHE A 87 -8.64 5.35 -15.81
C PHE A 87 -8.85 5.72 -17.28
N ARG A 88 -9.30 4.74 -18.07
CA ARG A 88 -9.55 4.93 -19.50
C ARG A 88 -10.60 6.02 -19.76
N ASP A 89 -11.60 6.10 -18.88
CA ASP A 89 -12.68 7.09 -19.01
C ASP A 89 -12.16 8.50 -18.71
N ASP A 90 -11.31 8.69 -17.70
CA ASP A 90 -10.66 10.00 -17.44
C ASP A 90 -9.76 10.42 -18.61
N MET A 91 -9.03 9.47 -19.19
CA MET A 91 -8.23 9.74 -20.39
C MET A 91 -9.09 10.09 -21.60
N TYR A 92 -10.26 9.47 -21.74
CA TYR A 92 -11.23 9.81 -22.77
C TYR A 92 -11.75 11.24 -22.60
N ASP A 93 -12.11 11.63 -21.38
CA ASP A 93 -12.54 12.99 -21.06
C ASP A 93 -11.44 14.01 -21.39
N LEU A 94 -10.19 13.71 -21.06
CA LEU A 94 -9.05 14.54 -21.45
C LEU A 94 -8.92 14.70 -22.97
N TYR A 95 -9.15 13.63 -23.75
CA TYR A 95 -9.17 13.73 -25.20
C TYR A 95 -10.31 14.62 -25.70
N GLN A 96 -11.50 14.54 -25.10
CA GLN A 96 -12.62 15.43 -25.42
C GLN A 96 -12.30 16.90 -25.10
N MET A 97 -11.65 17.17 -23.96
CA MET A 97 -11.19 18.51 -23.61
C MET A 97 -10.21 19.06 -24.65
N ARG A 98 -9.27 18.25 -25.13
CA ARG A 98 -8.30 18.65 -26.15
C ARG A 98 -8.94 18.96 -27.49
N VAL A 99 -9.91 18.14 -27.92
CA VAL A 99 -10.64 18.35 -29.17
C VAL A 99 -11.48 19.63 -29.11
N ASN A 100 -12.10 19.90 -27.96
CA ASN A 100 -12.98 21.05 -27.76
C ASN A 100 -12.28 22.25 -27.11
N LYS A 101 -10.94 22.30 -27.17
CA LYS A 101 -10.14 23.35 -26.52
C LYS A 101 -10.51 24.74 -27.09
N PRO A 102 -10.77 25.75 -26.24
CA PRO A 102 -11.00 27.12 -26.70
C PRO A 102 -9.83 27.66 -27.55
N GLU A 103 -10.12 28.60 -28.45
CA GLU A 103 -9.09 29.23 -29.29
C GLU A 103 -8.12 30.08 -28.47
N GLU A 104 -8.60 30.69 -27.38
CA GLU A 104 -7.80 31.55 -26.49
C GLU A 104 -6.82 30.75 -25.63
N GLN A 105 -7.07 29.45 -25.43
CA GLN A 105 -6.18 28.59 -24.66
C GLN A 105 -5.04 28.11 -25.56
N THR A 106 -3.85 28.67 -25.40
CA THR A 106 -2.68 28.32 -26.21
C THR A 106 -2.08 26.96 -25.83
N GLU A 107 -2.14 26.59 -24.55
CA GLU A 107 -1.55 25.35 -24.03
C GLU A 107 -2.51 24.16 -24.09
N PRO A 108 -2.04 22.96 -24.48
CA PRO A 108 -2.88 21.78 -24.51
C PRO A 108 -3.22 21.30 -23.09
N TYR A 109 -4.42 20.78 -22.90
CA TYR A 109 -4.76 20.05 -21.67
C TYR A 109 -3.85 18.82 -21.50
N THR A 110 -3.46 18.54 -20.27
CA THR A 110 -2.56 17.47 -19.87
C THR A 110 -3.23 16.53 -18.88
N THR A 111 -2.51 15.54 -18.38
CA THR A 111 -3.05 14.66 -17.32
C THR A 111 -3.18 15.37 -15.97
N LYS A 112 -2.73 16.63 -15.85
CA LYS A 112 -2.92 17.45 -14.64
C LYS A 112 -4.38 17.88 -14.45
N GLU A 113 -5.15 17.88 -15.54
CA GLU A 113 -6.55 18.31 -15.55
C GLU A 113 -7.53 17.17 -15.31
N ILE A 114 -7.04 15.94 -15.11
CA ILE A 114 -7.86 14.77 -14.78
C ILE A 114 -7.36 14.10 -13.51
N GLU A 115 -8.22 13.28 -12.91
CA GLU A 115 -7.90 12.58 -11.67
C GLU A 115 -6.74 11.59 -11.87
N THR A 116 -5.80 11.58 -10.92
CA THR A 116 -4.60 10.73 -10.96
C THR A 116 -4.61 9.77 -9.80
N TYR A 117 -4.48 8.48 -10.12
CA TYR A 117 -4.57 7.40 -9.14
C TYR A 117 -3.20 6.76 -8.90
N PHE A 118 -3.07 6.13 -7.74
CA PHE A 118 -1.90 5.39 -7.33
C PHE A 118 -2.29 4.02 -6.83
N GLY A 119 -1.62 2.98 -7.30
CA GLY A 119 -1.96 1.62 -6.91
C GLY A 119 -1.12 0.57 -7.61
N MET A 120 -1.54 -0.67 -7.43
CA MET A 120 -0.93 -1.84 -8.05
C MET A 120 -1.71 -2.24 -9.30
N ILE A 121 -0.98 -2.72 -10.31
CA ILE A 121 -1.58 -3.35 -11.50
C ILE A 121 -1.69 -4.84 -11.22
N ALA A 122 -2.90 -5.38 -11.17
CA ALA A 122 -3.15 -6.76 -10.75
C ALA A 122 -2.42 -7.78 -11.64
N ASP A 123 -2.35 -7.55 -12.95
CA ASP A 123 -1.62 -8.39 -13.91
C ASP A 123 -0.14 -8.59 -13.54
N ASP A 124 0.50 -7.50 -13.11
CA ASP A 124 1.93 -7.45 -12.77
C ASP A 124 2.22 -7.83 -11.31
N THR A 125 1.17 -7.94 -10.48
CA THR A 125 1.31 -8.17 -9.03
C THR A 125 1.32 -9.66 -8.72
N ASP A 126 2.08 -10.05 -7.68
CA ASP A 126 2.07 -11.42 -7.15
C ASP A 126 0.63 -11.84 -6.78
N ALA A 127 0.27 -13.07 -7.16
CA ALA A 127 -1.07 -13.61 -6.96
C ALA A 127 -1.53 -13.63 -5.49
N ILE A 128 -0.59 -13.55 -4.54
CA ILE A 128 -0.94 -13.43 -3.13
C ILE A 128 -1.71 -12.12 -2.83
N PHE A 129 -1.50 -11.06 -3.60
CA PHE A 129 -2.16 -9.76 -3.40
C PHE A 129 -3.36 -9.55 -4.31
N THR A 130 -3.72 -10.52 -5.15
CA THR A 130 -4.80 -10.38 -6.13
C THR A 130 -5.92 -11.39 -5.90
N ASP A 131 -7.03 -11.24 -6.61
CA ASP A 131 -7.93 -12.35 -6.87
C ASP A 131 -7.27 -13.38 -7.81
N LYS A 132 -7.90 -14.55 -7.96
CA LYS A 132 -7.35 -15.65 -8.77
C LYS A 132 -7.25 -15.28 -10.25
N GLU A 133 -8.19 -14.46 -10.71
CA GLU A 133 -8.32 -14.02 -12.09
C GLU A 133 -7.43 -12.83 -12.43
N LYS A 134 -6.67 -12.29 -11.46
CA LYS A 134 -5.85 -11.07 -11.58
C LYS A 134 -6.63 -9.85 -12.08
N ARG A 135 -7.90 -9.73 -11.70
CA ARG A 135 -8.76 -8.57 -12.03
C ARG A 135 -8.79 -7.54 -10.91
N ALA A 136 -8.51 -7.94 -9.67
CA ALA A 136 -8.63 -7.07 -8.51
C ALA A 136 -7.53 -7.32 -7.49
N ILE A 137 -7.21 -6.28 -6.73
CA ILE A 137 -6.34 -6.37 -5.55
C ILE A 137 -7.14 -6.84 -4.34
N ASN A 138 -6.61 -7.83 -3.62
CA ASN A 138 -7.13 -8.27 -2.34
C ASN A 138 -6.60 -7.37 -1.20
N LEU A 139 -7.34 -6.31 -0.90
CA LEU A 139 -6.94 -5.32 0.10
C LEU A 139 -6.77 -5.92 1.49
N TYR A 140 -7.68 -6.81 1.93
CA TYR A 140 -7.60 -7.43 3.26
C TYR A 140 -6.35 -8.28 3.41
N ASN A 141 -6.01 -9.08 2.39
CA ASN A 141 -4.81 -9.90 2.42
C ASN A 141 -3.54 -9.03 2.38
N THR A 142 -3.54 -7.99 1.54
CA THR A 142 -2.42 -7.04 1.42
C THR A 142 -2.12 -6.36 2.75
N VAL A 143 -3.14 -5.82 3.44
CA VAL A 143 -2.97 -5.18 4.76
C VAL A 143 -2.50 -6.19 5.81
N SER A 144 -3.01 -7.42 5.77
CA SER A 144 -2.60 -8.46 6.73
C SER A 144 -1.12 -8.84 6.56
N ILE A 145 -0.65 -8.99 5.32
CA ILE A 145 0.77 -9.25 5.02
C ILE A 145 1.63 -8.04 5.40
N PHE A 146 1.15 -6.81 5.15
CA PHE A 146 1.83 -5.59 5.55
C PHE A 146 2.05 -5.50 7.07
N ILE A 147 1.07 -5.88 7.88
CA ILE A 147 1.21 -5.92 9.34
C ILE A 147 2.35 -6.86 9.75
N VAL A 148 2.44 -8.05 9.14
CA VAL A 148 3.52 -9.00 9.45
C VAL A 148 4.86 -8.49 8.95
N ALA A 149 4.92 -7.90 7.76
CA ALA A 149 6.13 -7.25 7.25
C ALA A 149 6.64 -6.15 8.19
N PHE A 150 5.74 -5.32 8.72
CA PHE A 150 6.08 -4.28 9.68
C PHE A 150 6.60 -4.86 10.99
N GLN A 151 5.98 -5.93 11.51
CA GLN A 151 6.47 -6.64 12.69
C GLN A 151 7.88 -7.21 12.46
N GLN A 152 8.11 -7.87 11.32
CA GLN A 152 9.43 -8.39 10.93
C GLN A 152 10.48 -7.28 10.91
N GLN A 153 10.18 -6.15 10.25
CA GLN A 153 11.08 -5.00 10.17
C GLN A 153 11.38 -4.40 11.55
N TYR A 154 10.37 -4.28 12.43
CA TYR A 154 10.53 -3.76 13.78
C TYR A 154 11.46 -4.64 14.63
N HIS A 155 11.30 -5.97 14.54
CA HIS A 155 12.15 -6.91 15.26
C HIS A 155 13.61 -6.85 14.76
N GLN A 156 13.82 -6.96 13.45
CA GLN A 156 15.15 -6.88 12.85
C GLN A 156 15.87 -5.58 13.21
N PHE A 157 15.17 -4.44 13.08
CA PHE A 157 15.74 -3.15 13.42
C PHE A 157 16.14 -3.05 14.89
N ASN A 158 15.32 -3.55 15.82
CA ASN A 158 15.64 -3.51 17.24
C ASN A 158 16.81 -4.43 17.63
N GLU A 159 16.93 -5.59 16.98
CA GLU A 159 18.07 -6.48 17.17
C GLU A 159 19.37 -5.82 16.70
N GLU A 160 19.37 -5.27 15.49
CA GLU A 160 20.52 -4.53 14.95
C GLU A 160 20.89 -3.32 15.82
N LEU A 161 19.90 -2.52 16.23
CA LEU A 161 20.11 -1.36 17.09
C LEU A 161 20.69 -1.74 18.45
N THR A 162 20.26 -2.86 19.02
CA THR A 162 20.78 -3.36 20.31
C THR A 162 22.23 -3.79 20.16
N THR A 163 22.56 -4.50 19.08
CA THR A 163 23.93 -4.90 18.75
C THR A 163 24.82 -3.67 18.59
N VAL A 164 24.44 -2.70 17.74
CA VAL A 164 25.22 -1.47 17.49
C VAL A 164 25.41 -0.65 18.77
N LYS A 165 24.41 -0.58 19.66
CA LYS A 165 24.55 0.10 20.96
C LYS A 165 25.55 -0.59 21.87
N SER A 166 25.57 -1.93 21.88
CA SER A 166 26.50 -2.71 22.68
C SER A 166 27.95 -2.54 22.19
N GLU A 167 28.17 -2.60 20.87
CA GLU A 167 29.47 -2.37 20.24
C GLU A 167 29.98 -0.95 20.51
N ASN A 168 29.10 0.06 20.37
CA ASN A 168 29.46 1.45 20.69
C ASN A 168 29.87 1.63 22.17
N LYS A 169 29.25 0.90 23.10
CA LYS A 169 29.65 0.96 24.51
C LYS A 169 31.04 0.38 24.71
N GLN A 170 31.31 -0.79 24.11
CA GLN A 170 32.63 -1.43 24.18
C GLN A 170 33.73 -0.56 23.55
N LEU A 171 33.45 0.05 22.39
CA LEU A 171 34.37 0.97 21.73
C LEU A 171 34.68 2.19 22.61
N LYS A 172 33.68 2.77 23.29
CA LYS A 172 33.91 3.89 24.23
C LYS A 172 34.79 3.50 25.41
N GLU A 173 34.61 2.30 25.95
CA GLU A 173 35.46 1.77 27.02
C GLU A 173 36.91 1.60 26.53
N GLN A 174 37.12 0.98 25.37
CA GLN A 174 38.44 0.81 24.76
C GLN A 174 39.13 2.15 24.46
N VAL A 175 38.41 3.14 23.91
CA VAL A 175 38.93 4.48 23.65
C VAL A 175 39.35 5.16 24.94
N THR A 176 38.59 4.98 26.02
CA THR A 176 38.92 5.54 27.35
C THR A 176 40.20 4.91 27.91
N THR A 177 40.34 3.59 27.82
CA THR A 177 41.57 2.87 28.23
C THR A 177 42.77 3.33 27.40
N LEU A 178 42.65 3.39 26.08
CA LEU A 178 43.75 3.82 25.22
C LEU A 178 44.15 5.27 25.48
N ALA A 179 43.20 6.16 25.73
CA ALA A 179 43.50 7.54 26.11
C ALA A 179 44.31 7.62 27.42
N SER A 180 43.97 6.79 28.41
CA SER A 180 44.72 6.67 29.66
C SER A 180 46.13 6.12 29.44
N ASP A 181 46.27 5.07 28.63
CA ASP A 181 47.57 4.45 28.32
C ASP A 181 48.48 5.43 27.57
N VAL A 182 47.94 6.15 26.58
CA VAL A 182 48.67 7.21 25.85
C VAL A 182 49.11 8.32 26.79
N SER A 183 48.26 8.78 27.71
CA SER A 183 48.65 9.78 28.72
C SER A 183 49.80 9.28 29.58
N THR A 184 49.71 8.04 30.06
CA THR A 184 50.74 7.43 30.91
C THR A 184 52.08 7.28 30.17
N LEU A 185 52.04 6.82 28.92
CA LEU A 185 53.22 6.72 28.07
C LEU A 185 53.83 8.09 27.77
N THR A 186 53.00 9.10 27.53
CA THR A 186 53.44 10.49 27.30
C THR A 186 54.21 11.01 28.52
N ASP A 187 53.68 10.81 29.73
CA ASP A 187 54.35 11.21 30.98
C ASP A 187 55.69 10.48 31.17
N LEU A 188 55.74 9.18 30.87
CA LEU A 188 56.95 8.35 30.96
C LEU A 188 58.04 8.84 29.99
N VAL A 189 57.68 9.10 28.73
CA VAL A 189 58.60 9.66 27.73
C VAL A 189 59.12 11.02 28.17
N GLN A 190 58.25 11.88 28.72
CA GLN A 190 58.65 13.19 29.21
C GLN A 190 59.67 13.10 30.35
N LYS A 191 59.48 12.18 31.31
CA LYS A 191 60.44 11.90 32.38
C LYS A 191 61.79 11.44 31.84
N LEU A 192 61.79 10.47 30.93
CA LEU A 192 63.03 9.95 30.32
C LEU A 192 63.81 11.02 29.54
N ILE A 193 63.11 11.95 28.88
CA ILE A 193 63.75 13.09 28.21
C ILE A 193 64.35 14.06 29.24
N SER A 194 63.63 14.33 30.34
CA SER A 194 64.11 15.25 31.40
C SER A 194 65.23 14.70 32.27
N GLU A 195 65.31 13.37 32.43
CA GLU A 195 66.34 12.69 33.23
C GLU A 195 67.60 12.33 32.43
N LYS A 196 67.67 12.71 31.15
CA LYS A 196 68.84 12.44 30.32
C LYS A 196 70.06 13.13 30.95
N PRO A 197 71.11 12.39 31.37
CA PRO A 197 72.33 13.02 31.83
C PRO A 197 72.94 13.75 30.64
N GLU A 198 73.40 15.00 30.85
CA GLU A 198 74.40 15.59 29.98
C GLU A 198 75.61 14.65 29.98
N GLN A 199 75.69 13.77 28.99
CA GLN A 199 76.90 12.99 28.75
C GLN A 199 77.95 13.97 28.23
N LEU A 200 78.86 14.33 29.13
CA LEU A 200 80.16 14.98 28.89
C LEU A 200 80.94 14.31 27.76
#